data_AF-A1VPJ6-F1
#
_entry.id   AF-A1VPJ6-F1
#
_cell.length_a   1.000
_cell.length_b   1.000
_cell.length_c   1.000
_cell.angle_alpha   90.00
_cell.angle_beta   90.00
_cell.angle_gamma   90.00
#
_symmetry.space_group_name_H-M   'P 1'
#
loop_
_entity.id
_entity.type
_entity.pdbx_description
1 polymer ?
#
loop_
_entity_poly.entity_id
_entity_poly.type
_entity_poly.pdbx_seq_one_letter_code
_entity_poly.pdbx_strand_id
1 'polypeptide(L)'
;MLLKFLVVAALATTKLATAQVKCTMPNGVVITQQLSSSCPVGAIKGQTLDGKPVALLVPPAKEITPTVSRAPPPAAKPVQASPPPKDRSYEYAKAICTLLEGAGATTCDVNSNIFSTSTIEATLATSPRDAAQSCRFIASTMRSKTDAFQSKNWKILIFSPFSGNRPIAACEL
;
A
#
# COMPACT_ATOMS: atom_id res chain seq x y z
N MET A 1 -22.72 60.46 15.97
CA MET A 1 -22.95 59.48 17.07
C MET A 1 -22.79 58.10 16.48
N LEU A 2 -21.56 57.57 16.44
CA LEU A 2 -21.02 56.62 17.43
C LEU A 2 -21.91 55.38 17.61
N LEU A 3 -21.54 54.26 16.99
CA LEU A 3 -20.96 53.15 17.76
C LEU A 3 -20.28 52.14 16.84
N LYS A 4 -18.94 52.12 16.94
CA LYS A 4 -18.06 51.07 16.41
C LYS A 4 -18.16 49.88 17.35
N PHE A 5 -18.60 48.71 16.88
CA PHE A 5 -18.36 47.45 17.57
C PHE A 5 -17.35 46.62 16.77
N LEU A 6 -16.10 46.74 17.20
CA LEU A 6 -14.96 45.96 16.78
C LEU A 6 -14.90 44.75 17.72
N VAL A 7 -15.46 43.61 17.30
CA VAL A 7 -15.26 42.34 18.00
C VAL A 7 -14.05 41.66 17.38
N VAL A 8 -12.89 41.82 18.01
CA VAL A 8 -11.65 41.11 17.69
C VAL A 8 -11.79 39.68 18.20
N ALA A 9 -12.13 38.76 17.31
CA ALA A 9 -12.08 37.32 17.59
C ALA A 9 -10.60 36.89 17.66
N ALA A 10 -10.07 36.75 18.87
CA ALA A 10 -8.77 36.15 19.12
C ALA A 10 -8.84 34.65 18.78
N LEU A 11 -8.38 34.29 17.58
CA LEU A 11 -8.13 32.90 17.19
C LEU A 11 -6.93 32.37 17.99
N ALA A 12 -7.19 31.66 19.09
CA ALA A 12 -6.19 30.85 19.76
C ALA A 12 -5.81 29.68 18.85
N THR A 13 -4.68 29.79 18.15
CA THR A 13 -4.06 28.69 17.42
C THR A 13 -3.54 27.65 18.41
N THR A 14 -4.34 26.63 18.69
CA THR A 14 -3.85 25.43 19.36
C THR A 14 -2.87 24.73 18.41
N LYS A 15 -1.57 24.78 18.76
CA LYS A 15 -0.56 23.93 18.12
C LYS A 15 -0.90 22.48 18.46
N LEU A 16 -1.63 21.78 17.60
CA LEU A 16 -1.68 20.33 17.66
C LEU A 16 -0.26 19.83 17.37
N ALA A 17 0.46 19.46 18.42
CA ALA A 17 1.73 18.75 18.30
C ALA A 17 1.43 17.39 17.64
N THR A 18 1.56 17.33 16.31
CA THR A 18 1.51 16.06 15.60
C THR A 18 2.72 15.25 16.06
N ALA A 19 2.51 14.23 16.89
CA ALA A 19 3.56 13.29 17.26
C ALA A 19 4.06 12.62 15.97
N GLN A 20 5.23 13.06 15.50
CA GLN A 20 5.93 12.42 14.39
C GLN A 20 7.08 11.60 14.95
N VAL A 21 7.10 10.32 14.58
CA VAL A 21 8.12 9.38 15.04
C VAL A 21 8.95 8.92 13.86
N LYS A 22 10.27 8.99 14.01
CA LYS A 22 11.26 8.42 13.10
C LYS A 22 11.64 7.03 13.58
N CYS A 23 11.39 6.02 12.77
CA CYS A 23 11.75 4.64 13.06
C CYS A 23 12.82 4.18 12.08
N THR A 24 13.93 3.65 12.59
CA THR A 24 14.97 3.01 11.78
C THR A 24 14.72 1.52 11.73
N MET A 25 14.62 0.98 10.53
CA MET A 25 14.44 -0.44 10.24
C MET A 25 15.81 -1.16 10.17
N PRO A 26 15.87 -2.51 10.27
CA PRO A 26 17.11 -3.28 10.29
C PRO A 26 17.92 -3.17 9.00
N ASN A 27 17.25 -2.85 7.89
CA ASN A 27 17.85 -2.59 6.58
C ASN A 27 18.39 -1.15 6.43
N GLY A 28 18.37 -0.34 7.49
CA GLY A 28 18.85 1.06 7.49
C GLY A 28 17.84 2.08 6.97
N VAL A 29 16.65 1.65 6.54
CA VAL A 29 15.60 2.57 6.06
C VAL A 29 14.96 3.31 7.23
N VAL A 30 14.86 4.63 7.13
CA VAL A 30 14.19 5.48 8.12
C VAL A 30 12.78 5.83 7.64
N ILE A 31 11.76 5.39 8.36
CA ILE A 31 10.37 5.74 8.10
C ILE A 31 9.91 6.81 9.10
N THR A 32 9.13 7.78 8.63
CA THR A 32 8.51 8.80 9.48
C THR A 32 7.02 8.58 9.52
N GLN A 33 6.47 8.32 10.69
CA GLN A 33 5.03 8.16 10.88
C GLN A 33 4.46 9.45 11.46
N GLN A 34 3.51 10.04 10.73
CA GLN A 34 2.72 11.16 11.22
C GLN A 34 1.53 10.59 11.99
N LEU A 35 1.36 10.97 13.26
CA LEU A 35 0.25 10.58 14.15
C LEU A 35 0.40 9.25 14.90
N SER A 36 1.55 8.58 14.84
CA SER A 36 1.81 7.36 15.60
C SER A 36 2.80 7.62 16.72
N SER A 37 2.51 7.12 17.93
CA SER A 37 3.39 7.22 19.10
C SER A 37 4.30 5.99 19.28
N SER A 38 4.32 5.07 18.31
CA SER A 38 5.07 3.81 18.36
C SER A 38 5.61 3.44 16.99
N CYS A 39 6.72 2.69 16.97
CA CYS A 39 7.30 2.15 15.75
C CYS A 39 6.72 0.77 15.42
N PRO A 40 6.61 0.42 14.12
CA PRO A 40 6.15 -0.90 13.72
C PRO A 40 7.12 -2.01 14.17
N VAL A 41 6.59 -3.22 14.29
CA VAL A 41 7.34 -4.41 14.66
C VAL A 41 8.52 -4.61 13.71
N GLY A 42 9.73 -4.76 14.27
CA GLY A 42 10.97 -4.92 13.52
C GLY A 42 11.82 -3.66 13.40
N ALA A 43 11.33 -2.49 13.83
CA ALA A 43 12.20 -1.32 13.95
C ALA A 43 13.28 -1.53 15.03
N ILE A 44 14.53 -1.22 14.70
CA ILE A 44 15.68 -1.33 15.61
C ILE A 44 15.89 -0.05 16.44
N LYS A 45 15.28 1.07 16.02
CA LYS A 45 15.37 2.36 16.70
C LYS A 45 14.10 3.17 16.45
N GLY A 46 13.60 3.86 17.47
CA GLY A 46 12.48 4.80 17.37
C GLY A 46 12.80 6.08 18.12
N GLN A 47 12.65 7.23 17.47
CA GLN A 47 12.86 8.54 18.09
C GLN A 47 11.77 9.52 17.65
N THR A 48 11.28 10.36 18.57
CA THR A 48 10.47 11.52 18.21
C THR A 48 11.33 12.56 17.49
N LEU A 49 10.71 13.52 16.80
CA LEU A 49 11.43 14.66 16.21
C LEU A 49 12.27 15.43 17.23
N ASP A 50 11.84 15.46 18.49
CA ASP A 50 12.56 16.09 19.62
C ASP A 50 13.71 15.23 20.17
N GLY A 51 14.03 14.11 19.53
CA GLY A 51 15.13 13.21 19.92
C GLY A 51 14.81 12.29 21.10
N LYS A 52 13.57 12.25 21.59
CA LYS A 52 13.17 11.37 22.69
C LYS A 52 12.96 9.93 22.19
N PRO A 53 13.43 8.90 22.92
CA PRO A 53 13.23 7.51 22.54
C PRO A 53 11.73 7.14 22.58
N VAL A 54 11.30 6.33 21.62
CA VAL A 54 9.93 5.84 21.51
C VAL A 54 9.88 4.34 21.78
N ALA A 55 8.82 3.88 22.46
CA ALA A 55 8.60 2.48 22.74
C ALA A 55 8.46 1.68 21.43
N LEU A 56 9.34 0.69 21.26
CA LEU A 56 9.25 -0.28 20.18
C LEU A 56 8.18 -1.31 20.54
N LEU A 57 7.33 -1.68 19.58
CA LEU A 57 6.43 -2.82 19.73
C LEU A 57 7.27 -4.10 19.67
N VAL A 58 7.67 -4.61 20.84
CA VAL A 58 8.37 -5.87 21.00
C VAL A 58 7.34 -7.01 20.99
N PRO A 59 7.38 -7.95 20.03
CA PRO A 59 6.60 -9.19 20.14
C PRO A 59 7.16 -10.04 21.31
N PRO A 60 6.33 -10.83 22.01
CA PRO A 60 6.77 -11.65 23.13
C PRO A 60 7.92 -12.57 22.71
N ALA A 61 8.99 -12.51 23.50
CA ALA A 61 10.27 -13.14 23.25
C ALA A 61 10.15 -14.66 23.08
N LYS A 62 10.47 -15.17 21.88
CA LYS A 62 11.15 -16.46 21.78
C LYS A 62 12.65 -16.17 21.80
N GLU A 63 13.25 -16.58 22.91
CA GLU A 63 14.67 -16.54 23.22
C GLU A 63 15.48 -17.18 22.07
N ILE A 64 16.32 -16.37 21.42
CA ILE A 64 17.33 -16.86 20.49
C ILE A 64 18.67 -16.49 21.11
N THR A 65 19.31 -17.49 21.71
CA THR A 65 20.64 -17.46 22.28
C THR A 65 21.67 -17.09 21.19
N PRO A 66 22.63 -16.19 21.45
CA PRO A 66 23.69 -15.90 20.50
C PRO A 66 24.81 -16.94 20.66
N THR A 67 25.19 -17.61 19.58
CA THR A 67 26.48 -18.30 19.50
C THR A 67 27.12 -18.03 18.15
N VAL A 68 28.18 -17.22 18.22
CA VAL A 68 29.17 -17.03 17.17
C VAL A 68 29.96 -18.33 17.02
N SER A 69 29.99 -18.91 15.83
CA SER A 69 31.11 -19.73 15.39
C SER A 69 31.25 -19.63 13.88
N ARG A 70 32.29 -18.90 13.46
CA ARG A 70 32.66 -18.71 12.06
C ARG A 70 33.33 -19.99 11.56
N ALA A 71 32.52 -20.94 11.11
CA ALA A 71 33.02 -22.08 10.34
C ALA A 71 33.53 -21.61 8.96
N PRO A 72 34.57 -22.27 8.39
CA PRO A 72 34.96 -22.05 6.99
C PRO A 72 33.75 -22.31 6.07
N PRO A 73 33.57 -21.55 4.98
CA PRO A 73 32.44 -21.78 4.09
C PRO A 73 32.51 -23.21 3.52
N PRO A 74 31.51 -24.06 3.79
CA PRO A 74 31.42 -25.35 3.13
C PRO A 74 31.27 -25.12 1.63
N ALA A 75 31.99 -25.91 0.83
CA ALA A 75 31.96 -25.89 -0.62
C ALA A 75 30.52 -25.74 -1.13
N ALA A 76 30.30 -24.73 -1.98
CA ALA A 76 29.01 -24.38 -2.52
C ALA A 76 28.34 -25.63 -3.10
N LYS A 77 27.27 -26.10 -2.45
CA LYS A 77 26.36 -27.07 -3.06
C LYS A 77 25.81 -26.43 -4.34
N PRO A 78 25.58 -27.22 -5.41
CA PRO A 78 24.94 -26.71 -6.62
C PRO A 78 23.66 -25.96 -6.24
N VAL A 79 23.53 -24.71 -6.68
CA VAL A 79 22.33 -23.91 -6.53
C VAL A 79 21.21 -24.66 -7.24
N GLN A 80 20.40 -25.39 -6.48
CA GLN A 80 19.20 -26.01 -6.99
C GLN A 80 18.30 -24.87 -7.45
N ALA A 81 18.13 -24.75 -8.76
CA ALA A 81 17.31 -23.71 -9.36
C ALA A 81 15.93 -23.72 -8.67
N SER A 82 15.61 -22.62 -7.98
CA SER A 82 14.27 -22.42 -7.45
C SER A 82 13.27 -22.65 -8.59
N PRO A 83 12.19 -23.42 -8.38
CA PRO A 83 11.17 -23.59 -9.39
C PRO A 83 10.69 -22.21 -9.87
N PRO A 84 10.35 -22.05 -11.17
CA PRO A 84 9.93 -20.77 -11.71
C PRO A 84 8.80 -20.19 -10.84
N PRO A 85 8.83 -18.88 -10.53
CA PRO A 85 7.80 -18.25 -9.73
C PRO A 85 6.42 -18.59 -10.31
N LYS A 86 5.55 -19.19 -9.48
CA LYS A 86 4.16 -19.42 -9.89
C LYS A 86 3.53 -18.06 -10.15
N ASP A 87 2.95 -17.88 -11.33
CA ASP A 87 2.22 -16.67 -11.70
C ASP A 87 1.01 -16.49 -10.78
N ARG A 88 1.13 -15.58 -9.79
CA ARG A 88 0.04 -15.24 -8.86
C ARG A 88 -0.81 -14.07 -9.34
N SER A 89 -0.61 -13.57 -10.56
CA SER A 89 -1.34 -12.40 -11.06
C SER A 89 -2.86 -12.59 -11.01
N TYR A 90 -3.34 -13.81 -11.29
CA TYR A 90 -4.76 -14.14 -11.20
C TYR A 90 -5.32 -14.10 -9.77
N GLU A 91 -4.56 -14.54 -8.76
CA GLU A 91 -4.98 -14.44 -7.36
C GLU A 91 -5.09 -12.98 -6.92
N TYR A 92 -4.12 -12.14 -7.30
CA TYR A 92 -4.18 -10.71 -7.05
C TYR A 92 -5.31 -10.01 -7.81
N ALA A 93 -5.60 -10.43 -9.05
CA ALA A 93 -6.72 -9.93 -9.83
C ALA A 93 -8.07 -10.19 -9.13
N LYS A 94 -8.25 -11.38 -8.56
CA LYS A 94 -9.43 -11.67 -7.73
C LYS A 94 -9.50 -10.80 -6.48
N ALA A 95 -8.38 -10.55 -5.82
CA ALA A 95 -8.34 -9.65 -4.67
C ALA A 95 -8.72 -8.20 -5.03
N ILE A 96 -8.34 -7.74 -6.24
CA ILE A 96 -8.79 -6.44 -6.78
C ILE A 96 -10.31 -6.45 -6.95
N CYS A 97 -10.89 -7.54 -7.49
CA CYS A 97 -12.34 -7.65 -7.61
C CYS A 97 -13.06 -7.55 -6.27
N THR A 98 -12.60 -8.28 -5.24
CA THR A 98 -13.18 -8.18 -3.90
C THR A 98 -13.13 -6.76 -3.34
N LEU A 99 -12.05 -6.02 -3.64
CA LEU A 99 -11.92 -4.63 -3.21
C LEU A 99 -12.89 -3.69 -3.96
N LEU A 100 -13.08 -3.93 -5.26
CA LEU A 100 -14.04 -3.18 -6.09
C LEU A 100 -15.49 -3.48 -5.70
N GLU A 101 -15.82 -4.73 -5.41
CA GLU A 101 -17.12 -5.14 -4.87
C GLU A 101 -17.41 -4.43 -3.54
N GLY A 102 -16.42 -4.39 -2.63
CA GLY A 102 -16.53 -3.62 -1.39
C GLY A 102 -16.71 -2.11 -1.60
N ALA A 103 -16.28 -1.59 -2.76
CA ALA A 103 -16.49 -0.20 -3.18
C ALA A 103 -17.81 0.03 -3.95
N GLY A 104 -18.65 -1.00 -4.08
CA GLY A 104 -19.95 -0.92 -4.77
C GLY A 104 -19.94 -1.34 -6.23
N ALA A 105 -18.97 -2.14 -6.67
CA ALA A 105 -19.03 -2.78 -7.98
C ALA A 105 -20.22 -3.75 -8.05
N THR A 106 -20.99 -3.64 -9.14
CA THR A 106 -22.11 -4.55 -9.44
C THR A 106 -21.63 -5.83 -10.13
N THR A 107 -20.56 -5.73 -10.92
CA THR A 107 -19.89 -6.87 -11.55
C THR A 107 -18.38 -6.68 -11.46
N CYS A 108 -17.64 -7.79 -11.36
CA CYS A 108 -16.20 -7.81 -11.56
C CYS A 108 -15.76 -9.12 -12.20
N ASP A 109 -15.22 -9.03 -13.40
CA ASP A 109 -14.78 -10.16 -14.22
C ASP A 109 -13.29 -10.08 -14.48
N VAL A 110 -12.60 -11.21 -14.29
CA VAL A 110 -11.16 -11.33 -14.56
C VAL A 110 -10.97 -12.11 -15.84
N ASN A 111 -10.62 -11.41 -16.92
CA ASN A 111 -10.32 -12.01 -18.19
C ASN A 111 -8.80 -12.17 -18.35
N SER A 112 -8.27 -13.32 -17.95
CA SER A 112 -6.88 -13.68 -18.19
C SER A 112 -6.82 -14.69 -19.32
N ASN A 113 -6.37 -14.27 -20.50
CA ASN A 113 -6.09 -15.15 -21.62
C ASN A 113 -4.59 -15.17 -21.91
N ILE A 114 -4.04 -16.33 -22.25
CA ILE A 114 -2.63 -16.44 -22.66
C ILE A 114 -2.35 -15.73 -23.99
N PHE A 115 -3.39 -15.51 -24.80
CA PHE A 115 -3.29 -14.91 -26.14
C PHE A 115 -3.71 -13.43 -26.19
N SER A 116 -4.19 -12.86 -25.08
CA SER A 116 -4.69 -11.49 -25.03
C SER A 116 -4.17 -10.74 -23.82
N THR A 117 -4.30 -9.41 -23.83
CA THR A 117 -4.05 -8.59 -22.65
C THR A 117 -4.98 -9.04 -21.52
N SER A 118 -4.42 -9.36 -20.36
CA SER A 118 -5.23 -9.70 -19.19
C SER A 118 -5.96 -8.45 -18.68
N THR A 119 -7.28 -8.52 -18.58
CA THR A 119 -8.12 -7.41 -18.13
C THR A 119 -8.91 -7.78 -16.88
N ILE A 120 -9.11 -6.77 -16.02
CA ILE A 120 -10.05 -6.81 -14.90
C ILE A 120 -11.15 -5.82 -15.24
N GLU A 121 -12.34 -6.30 -15.47
CA GLU A 121 -13.48 -5.52 -15.91
C GLU A 121 -14.47 -5.38 -14.76
N ALA A 122 -14.72 -4.16 -14.30
CA ALA A 122 -15.61 -3.92 -13.18
C ALA A 122 -16.65 -2.84 -13.50
N THR A 123 -17.90 -3.05 -13.10
CA THR A 123 -18.99 -2.10 -13.32
C THR A 123 -19.35 -1.37 -12.02
N LEU A 124 -19.04 -0.08 -11.93
CA LEU A 124 -19.36 0.78 -10.78
C LEU A 124 -20.30 1.93 -11.18
N ALA A 125 -21.30 2.20 -10.35
CA ALA A 125 -22.14 3.38 -10.45
C ALA A 125 -21.43 4.63 -9.89
N THR A 126 -20.36 5.06 -10.57
CA THR A 126 -19.52 6.18 -10.13
C THR A 126 -19.24 7.17 -11.27
N SER A 127 -18.70 8.35 -10.93
CA SER A 127 -18.30 9.35 -11.92
C SER A 127 -16.98 8.96 -12.61
N PRO A 128 -16.72 9.40 -13.85
CA PRO A 128 -15.45 9.13 -14.53
C PRO A 128 -14.22 9.63 -13.75
N ARG A 129 -14.37 10.74 -13.01
CA ARG A 129 -13.29 11.29 -12.19
C ARG A 129 -12.93 10.37 -11.02
N ASP A 130 -13.95 9.90 -10.30
CA ASP A 130 -13.77 9.02 -9.14
C ASP A 130 -13.30 7.62 -9.58
N ALA A 131 -13.84 7.10 -10.70
CA ALA A 131 -13.34 5.87 -11.32
C ALA A 131 -11.85 5.99 -11.66
N ALA A 132 -11.41 7.08 -12.29
CA ALA A 132 -10.01 7.29 -12.63
C ALA A 132 -9.11 7.37 -11.39
N GLN A 133 -9.59 8.01 -10.31
CA GLN A 133 -8.86 8.07 -9.04
C GLN A 133 -8.75 6.68 -8.40
N SER A 134 -9.84 5.93 -8.30
CA SER A 134 -9.85 4.56 -7.78
C SER A 134 -8.94 3.65 -8.59
N CYS A 135 -8.99 3.72 -9.92
CA CYS A 135 -8.12 2.94 -10.80
C CYS A 135 -6.64 3.20 -10.50
N ARG A 136 -6.22 4.48 -10.47
CA ARG A 136 -4.84 4.86 -10.18
C ARG A 136 -4.40 4.42 -8.78
N PHE A 137 -5.27 4.58 -7.79
CA PHE A 137 -5.00 4.16 -6.42
C PHE A 137 -4.74 2.64 -6.34
N ILE A 138 -5.63 1.84 -6.93
CA ILE A 138 -5.48 0.38 -6.98
C ILE A 138 -4.20 -0.01 -7.72
N ALA A 139 -3.96 0.58 -8.90
CA ALA A 139 -2.77 0.30 -9.68
C ALA A 139 -1.47 0.61 -8.92
N SER A 140 -1.38 1.78 -8.30
CA SER A 140 -0.21 2.16 -7.49
C SER A 140 -0.02 1.24 -6.27
N THR A 141 -1.11 0.85 -5.62
CA THR A 141 -1.09 -0.06 -4.47
C THR A 141 -0.60 -1.45 -4.88
N MET A 142 -1.06 -1.95 -6.02
CA MET A 142 -0.68 -3.28 -6.51
C MET A 142 0.77 -3.32 -6.97
N ARG A 143 1.23 -2.30 -7.71
CA ARG A 143 2.65 -2.18 -8.11
C ARG A 143 3.61 -2.13 -6.95
N SER A 144 3.21 -1.52 -5.84
CA SER A 144 4.05 -1.47 -4.64
C SER A 144 4.06 -2.78 -3.85
N LYS A 145 3.08 -3.67 -4.07
CA LYS A 145 2.92 -4.93 -3.34
C LYS A 145 3.41 -6.15 -4.12
N THR A 146 3.36 -6.13 -5.44
CA THR A 146 3.72 -7.27 -6.27
C THR A 146 4.22 -6.83 -7.65
N ASP A 147 5.17 -7.60 -8.17
CA ASP A 147 5.68 -7.57 -9.53
C ASP A 147 4.89 -8.49 -10.48
N ALA A 148 3.93 -9.27 -9.97
CA ALA A 148 3.20 -10.29 -10.74
C ALA A 148 2.52 -9.74 -12.01
N PHE A 149 2.07 -8.49 -11.97
CA PHE A 149 1.39 -7.85 -13.09
C PHE A 149 2.31 -7.35 -14.20
N GLN A 150 3.62 -7.18 -13.94
CA GLN A 150 4.59 -6.67 -14.91
C GLN A 150 4.82 -7.64 -16.07
N SER A 151 4.54 -8.92 -15.87
CA SER A 151 4.79 -9.97 -16.86
C SER A 151 3.79 -9.99 -18.02
N LYS A 152 2.57 -9.46 -17.83
CA LYS A 152 1.42 -9.71 -18.74
C LYS A 152 0.60 -8.47 -19.12
N ASN A 153 1.15 -7.26 -18.99
CA ASN A 153 0.50 -6.00 -19.38
C ASN A 153 -0.94 -5.87 -18.85
N TRP A 154 -1.16 -6.19 -17.58
CA TRP A 154 -2.49 -6.21 -16.99
C TRP A 154 -3.16 -4.84 -17.01
N LYS A 155 -4.47 -4.81 -17.27
CA LYS A 155 -5.27 -3.58 -17.27
C LYS A 155 -6.51 -3.72 -16.42
N ILE A 156 -6.86 -2.65 -15.69
CA ILE A 156 -8.16 -2.50 -15.05
C ILE A 156 -9.02 -1.61 -15.94
N LEU A 157 -10.21 -2.09 -16.27
CA LEU A 157 -11.23 -1.38 -17.01
C LEU A 157 -12.44 -1.19 -16.10
N ILE A 158 -12.78 0.06 -15.81
CA ILE A 158 -13.95 0.41 -14.99
C ILE A 158 -15.03 0.93 -15.93
N PHE A 159 -16.19 0.29 -15.89
CA PHE A 159 -17.39 0.65 -16.63
C PHE A 159 -18.41 1.31 -15.71
N SER A 160 -19.23 2.17 -16.28
CA SER A 160 -20.46 2.66 -15.65
C SER A 160 -21.65 1.89 -16.21
N PRO A 161 -22.67 1.57 -15.41
CA PRO A 161 -23.91 1.00 -15.93
C PRO A 161 -24.59 1.91 -16.97
N PHE A 162 -24.22 3.20 -17.01
CA PHE A 162 -24.74 4.19 -17.96
C PHE A 162 -23.85 4.41 -19.20
N SER A 163 -22.63 3.84 -19.24
CA SER A 163 -21.66 4.06 -20.33
C SER A 163 -21.73 3.04 -21.47
N GLY A 164 -22.57 2.00 -21.34
CA GLY A 164 -22.60 0.87 -22.27
C GLY A 164 -21.25 0.14 -22.29
N ASN A 165 -20.72 -0.11 -23.50
CA ASN A 165 -19.49 -0.89 -23.70
C ASN A 165 -18.19 -0.06 -23.65
N ARG A 166 -18.25 1.19 -23.19
CA ARG A 166 -17.07 2.06 -23.10
C ARG A 166 -16.61 2.18 -21.65
N PRO A 167 -15.35 1.84 -21.33
CA PRO A 167 -14.83 2.05 -19.98
C PRO A 167 -14.77 3.55 -19.68
N ILE A 168 -15.24 3.93 -18.50
CA ILE A 168 -15.14 5.31 -17.99
C ILE A 168 -13.76 5.60 -17.40
N ALA A 169 -13.02 4.56 -17.02
CA ALA A 169 -11.62 4.65 -16.64
C ALA A 169 -10.86 3.38 -17.05
N ALA A 170 -9.60 3.55 -17.42
CA ALA A 170 -8.67 2.47 -17.69
C ALA A 170 -7.32 2.80 -17.06
N CYS A 171 -6.69 1.81 -16.42
CA CYS A 171 -5.34 1.95 -15.90
C CYS A 171 -4.57 0.65 -16.07
N GLU A 172 -3.27 0.77 -16.30
CA GLU A 172 -2.37 -0.37 -16.32
C GLU A 172 -1.99 -0.72 -14.89
N LEU A 173 -1.77 -2.00 -14.63
CA LEU A 173 -1.25 -2.51 -13.36
C LEU A 173 0.28 -2.60 -13.35
#